data_AF-A0A0R3GN11-F1
#
_entry.id   AF-A0A0R3GN11-F1
#
_cell.length_a   1.000
_cell.length_b   1.000
_cell.length_c   1.000
_cell.angle_alpha   90.00
_cell.angle_beta   90.00
_cell.angle_gamma   90.00
#
_symmetry.space_group_name_H-M   'P 1'
#
loop_
_entity.id
_entity.type
_entity.pdbx_description
1 polymer ?
#
loop_
_entity_poly.entity_id
_entity_poly.type
_entity_poly.pdbx_seq_one_letter_code
_entity_poly.pdbx_strand_id
1 'polypeptide(L)'
;MPSPTRKRVSDAVMQAIADAITAIENSSDMPRTKRQIEAITGRSHDAVARAFVQDRIENSSYRLNSRFEQLTANLTRGDSLNAAAIRNDRQTIAELRQKNRDLHDQLDRFATALFARQLDAENERAEIELVTRIRRGQRGE
;
A
#
# COMPACT_ATOMS: atom_id res chain seq x y z
N MET A 1 -7.24 19.02 -48.24
CA MET A 1 -7.22 17.55 -48.31
C MET A 1 -8.02 17.01 -47.15
N PRO A 2 -9.01 16.11 -47.34
CA PRO A 2 -9.66 15.46 -46.21
C PRO A 2 -8.67 14.52 -45.54
N SER A 3 -8.58 14.59 -44.21
CA SER A 3 -7.76 13.68 -43.40
C SER A 3 -8.18 12.24 -43.65
N PRO A 4 -7.23 11.27 -43.70
CA PRO A 4 -7.57 9.86 -43.89
C PRO A 4 -8.54 9.43 -42.79
N THR A 5 -9.71 8.93 -43.19
CA THR A 5 -10.69 8.33 -42.28
C THR A 5 -10.00 7.18 -41.56
N ARG A 6 -9.79 7.33 -40.24
CA ARG A 6 -9.18 6.28 -39.42
C ARG A 6 -10.00 5.01 -39.60
N LYS A 7 -9.32 3.90 -39.93
CA LYS A 7 -9.97 2.60 -40.14
C LYS A 7 -10.72 2.22 -38.86
N ARG A 8 -12.05 2.19 -38.96
CA ARG A 8 -12.95 1.76 -37.88
C ARG A 8 -12.69 0.31 -37.51
N VAL A 9 -12.86 0.01 -36.24
CA VAL A 9 -12.84 -1.35 -35.72
C VAL A 9 -14.24 -1.94 -35.88
N SER A 10 -14.33 -3.24 -36.17
CA SER A 10 -15.62 -3.92 -36.32
C SER A 10 -16.31 -4.12 -34.97
N ASP A 11 -17.63 -4.21 -34.99
CA ASP A 11 -18.44 -4.45 -33.79
C ASP A 11 -18.06 -5.75 -33.08
N ALA A 12 -17.69 -6.80 -33.83
CA ALA A 12 -17.21 -8.05 -33.24
C ALA A 12 -15.96 -7.86 -32.36
N VAL A 13 -15.07 -6.91 -32.72
CA VAL A 13 -13.90 -6.59 -31.89
C VAL A 13 -14.30 -5.72 -30.71
N MET A 14 -15.22 -4.78 -30.89
CA MET A 14 -15.75 -3.96 -29.80
C MET A 14 -16.41 -4.84 -28.72
N GLN A 15 -17.25 -5.79 -29.14
CA GLN A 15 -17.88 -6.77 -28.26
C GLN A 15 -16.83 -7.66 -27.57
N ALA A 16 -15.87 -8.21 -28.30
CA ALA A 16 -14.82 -9.05 -27.70
C ALA A 16 -14.00 -8.30 -26.63
N ILE A 17 -13.73 -7.01 -26.83
CA ILE A 17 -13.06 -6.17 -25.84
C ILE A 17 -13.99 -5.91 -24.64
N ALA A 18 -15.27 -5.64 -24.86
CA ALA A 18 -16.26 -5.49 -23.79
C ALA A 18 -16.39 -6.77 -22.94
N ASP A 19 -16.35 -7.94 -23.56
CA ASP A 19 -16.41 -9.23 -22.89
C ASP A 19 -15.14 -9.51 -22.08
N ALA A 20 -13.96 -9.17 -22.63
CA ALA A 20 -12.69 -9.28 -21.92
C ALA A 20 -12.62 -8.36 -20.69
N ILE A 21 -13.18 -7.15 -20.77
CA ILE A 21 -13.34 -6.24 -19.63
C ILE A 21 -14.21 -6.92 -18.54
N THR A 22 -15.33 -7.52 -18.91
CA THR A 22 -16.19 -8.29 -17.98
C THR A 22 -15.45 -9.48 -17.36
N ALA A 23 -14.64 -10.20 -18.14
CA ALA A 23 -13.86 -11.32 -17.64
C ALA A 23 -12.81 -10.90 -16.61
N ILE A 24 -12.12 -9.76 -16.84
CA ILE A 24 -11.19 -9.18 -15.88
C ILE A 24 -11.92 -8.69 -14.62
N GLU A 25 -13.12 -8.12 -14.78
CA GLU A 25 -13.97 -7.69 -13.65
C GLU A 25 -14.29 -8.85 -12.71
N ASN A 26 -14.66 -10.00 -13.28
CA ASN A 26 -15.04 -11.20 -12.54
C ASN A 26 -13.84 -11.99 -11.99
N SER A 27 -12.60 -11.57 -12.27
CA SER A 27 -11.39 -12.25 -11.79
C SER A 27 -10.56 -11.33 -10.88
N SER A 28 -10.31 -11.79 -9.65
CA SER A 28 -9.44 -11.11 -8.69
C SER A 28 -7.96 -11.23 -9.05
N ASP A 29 -7.58 -12.27 -9.79
CA ASP A 29 -6.19 -12.59 -10.15
C ASP A 29 -5.70 -11.92 -11.43
N MET A 30 -6.62 -11.51 -12.31
CA MET A 30 -6.23 -10.90 -13.59
C MET A 30 -5.77 -9.45 -13.42
N PRO A 31 -4.67 -9.04 -14.07
CA PRO A 31 -4.25 -7.63 -14.11
C PRO A 31 -5.28 -6.75 -14.83
N ARG A 32 -5.56 -5.57 -14.27
CA ARG A 32 -6.48 -4.58 -14.83
C ARG A 32 -5.76 -3.67 -15.82
N THR A 33 -5.22 -4.25 -16.90
CA THR A 33 -4.45 -3.54 -17.93
C THR A 33 -4.99 -3.78 -19.34
N LYS A 34 -4.74 -2.83 -20.25
CA LYS A 34 -5.07 -2.99 -21.68
C LYS A 34 -4.32 -4.15 -22.33
N ARG A 35 -3.10 -4.44 -21.83
CA ARG A 35 -2.31 -5.60 -22.25
C ARG A 35 -2.97 -6.93 -21.88
N GLN A 36 -3.69 -6.98 -20.75
CA GLN A 36 -4.48 -8.17 -20.39
C GLN A 36 -5.67 -8.36 -21.33
N ILE A 37 -6.31 -7.28 -21.77
CA ILE A 37 -7.37 -7.33 -22.77
C ILE A 37 -6.83 -7.90 -24.09
N GLU A 38 -5.64 -7.48 -24.52
CA GLU A 38 -4.96 -8.05 -25.70
C GLU A 38 -4.74 -9.56 -25.54
N ALA A 39 -4.26 -10.00 -24.38
CA ALA A 39 -4.00 -11.40 -24.09
C ALA A 39 -5.27 -12.27 -24.11
N ILE A 40 -6.38 -11.76 -23.55
CA ILE A 40 -7.67 -12.49 -23.51
C ILE A 40 -8.30 -12.55 -24.90
N THR A 41 -8.27 -11.44 -25.64
CA THR A 41 -8.97 -11.33 -26.93
C THR A 41 -8.15 -11.85 -28.11
N GLY A 42 -6.85 -12.06 -27.94
CA GLY A 42 -5.91 -12.39 -29.03
C GLY A 42 -5.77 -11.27 -30.06
N ARG A 43 -6.19 -10.04 -29.74
CA ARG A 43 -6.14 -8.90 -30.65
C ARG A 43 -4.83 -8.13 -30.49
N SER A 44 -4.40 -7.47 -31.56
CA SER A 44 -3.22 -6.63 -31.53
C SER A 44 -3.46 -5.38 -30.67
N HIS A 45 -2.37 -4.85 -30.11
CA HIS A 45 -2.36 -3.59 -29.38
C HIS A 45 -3.04 -2.45 -30.16
N ASP A 46 -2.74 -2.33 -31.46
CA ASP A 46 -3.34 -1.30 -32.33
C ASP A 46 -4.86 -1.47 -32.45
N ALA A 47 -5.37 -2.70 -32.56
CA ALA A 47 -6.82 -2.94 -32.63
C ALA A 47 -7.52 -2.52 -31.32
N VAL A 48 -6.92 -2.85 -30.17
CA VAL A 48 -7.43 -2.45 -28.86
C VAL A 48 -7.37 -0.93 -28.69
N ALA A 49 -6.25 -0.29 -29.02
CA ALA A 49 -6.09 1.16 -28.94
C ALA A 49 -7.11 1.90 -29.81
N ARG A 50 -7.34 1.44 -31.04
CA ARG A 50 -8.35 2.01 -31.93
C ARG A 50 -9.76 1.84 -31.39
N ALA A 51 -10.09 0.70 -30.79
CA ALA A 51 -11.40 0.47 -30.19
C ALA A 51 -11.69 1.47 -29.06
N PHE A 52 -10.72 1.71 -28.17
CA PHE A 52 -10.85 2.73 -27.13
C PHE A 52 -10.97 4.15 -27.70
N VAL A 53 -10.20 4.47 -28.76
CA VAL A 53 -10.31 5.77 -29.42
C VAL A 53 -11.67 5.95 -30.10
N GLN A 54 -12.17 4.91 -30.76
CA GLN A 54 -13.47 4.90 -31.44
C GLN A 54 -14.61 5.04 -30.42
N ASP A 55 -14.58 4.28 -29.33
CA ASP A 55 -15.54 4.37 -28.22
C ASP A 55 -15.65 5.79 -27.67
N ARG A 56 -14.50 6.49 -27.51
CA ARG A 56 -14.44 7.86 -27.02
C ARG A 56 -15.02 8.88 -28.00
N ILE A 57 -14.80 8.70 -29.30
CA ILE A 57 -15.23 9.64 -30.33
C ILE A 57 -16.71 9.44 -30.67
N GLU A 58 -17.15 8.18 -30.74
CA GLU A 58 -18.47 7.79 -31.23
C GLU A 58 -19.48 7.57 -30.10
N ASN A 59 -19.04 7.70 -28.84
CA ASN A 59 -19.83 7.44 -27.64
C ASN A 59 -20.60 6.11 -27.73
N SER A 60 -19.84 5.05 -28.02
CA SER A 60 -20.38 3.74 -28.36
C SER A 60 -21.19 3.11 -27.22
N SER A 61 -22.16 2.26 -27.56
CA SER A 61 -22.99 1.54 -26.58
C SER A 61 -22.17 0.63 -25.65
N TYR A 62 -20.99 0.19 -26.09
CA TYR A 62 -20.10 -0.67 -25.31
C TYR A 62 -19.42 0.05 -24.13
N ARG A 63 -19.30 1.38 -24.20
CA ARG A 63 -18.74 2.23 -23.13
C ARG A 63 -17.39 1.72 -22.60
N LEU A 64 -16.50 1.33 -23.51
CA LEU A 64 -15.24 0.66 -23.17
C LEU A 64 -14.36 1.53 -22.26
N ASN A 65 -14.26 2.84 -22.53
CA ASN A 65 -13.44 3.73 -21.71
C ASN A 65 -13.98 3.84 -20.28
N SER A 66 -15.27 4.10 -20.10
CA SER A 66 -15.84 4.25 -18.75
C SER A 66 -15.77 2.95 -17.95
N ARG A 67 -16.00 1.80 -18.59
CA ARG A 67 -15.87 0.49 -17.93
C ARG A 67 -14.43 0.20 -17.52
N PHE A 68 -13.46 0.51 -18.39
CA PHE A 68 -12.06 0.33 -18.07
C PHE A 68 -11.57 1.30 -16.99
N GLU A 69 -12.03 2.55 -17.01
CA GLU A 69 -11.76 3.52 -15.95
C GLU A 69 -12.29 3.02 -14.60
N GLN A 70 -13.54 2.54 -14.55
CA GLN A 70 -14.13 1.94 -13.35
C GLN A 70 -13.32 0.75 -12.83
N LEU A 71 -12.86 -0.14 -13.73
CA LEU A 71 -11.99 -1.27 -13.34
C LEU A 71 -10.69 -0.83 -12.68
N THR A 72 -10.14 0.31 -13.11
CA THR A 72 -8.85 0.82 -12.61
C THR A 72 -8.98 1.88 -11.51
N ALA A 73 -10.18 2.39 -11.22
CA ALA A 73 -10.39 3.54 -10.34
C ALA A 73 -9.78 3.38 -8.95
N ASN A 74 -9.80 2.16 -8.40
CA ASN A 74 -9.27 1.84 -7.08
C ASN A 74 -7.83 1.28 -7.12
N LEU A 75 -7.17 1.28 -8.29
CA LEU A 75 -5.84 0.70 -8.46
C LEU A 75 -4.86 1.70 -9.08
N THR A 76 -3.76 1.93 -8.38
CA THR A 76 -2.72 2.89 -8.80
C THR A 76 -1.87 2.40 -9.98
N ARG A 77 -1.82 1.08 -10.27
CA ARG A 77 -0.90 0.48 -11.28
C ARG A 77 -1.52 -0.57 -12.21
N GLY A 78 -2.84 -0.73 -12.23
CA GLY A 78 -3.49 -1.76 -13.05
C GLY A 78 -3.14 -3.20 -12.61
N ASP A 79 -2.73 -3.38 -11.36
CA ASP A 79 -2.48 -4.68 -10.75
C ASP A 79 -3.74 -5.57 -10.75
N SER A 80 -3.56 -6.84 -10.40
CA SER A 80 -4.69 -7.64 -9.96
C SER A 80 -5.16 -7.16 -8.56
N LEU A 81 -6.42 -7.41 -8.20
CA LEU A 81 -6.92 -7.05 -6.87
C LEU A 81 -6.12 -7.76 -5.78
N ASN A 82 -5.76 -9.02 -6.01
CA ASN A 82 -4.96 -9.80 -5.07
C ASN A 82 -3.54 -9.23 -4.91
N ALA A 83 -2.89 -8.82 -6.00
CA ALA A 83 -1.57 -8.18 -5.92
C ALA A 83 -1.63 -6.83 -5.20
N ALA A 84 -2.70 -6.05 -5.41
CA ALA A 84 -2.93 -4.81 -4.67
C ALA A 84 -3.13 -5.07 -3.17
N ALA A 85 -3.94 -6.08 -2.80
CA ALA A 85 -4.15 -6.48 -1.42
C ALA A 85 -2.84 -6.91 -0.74
N ILE A 86 -2.06 -7.78 -1.38
CA ILE A 86 -0.77 -8.24 -0.86
C ILE A 86 0.20 -7.07 -0.60
N ARG A 87 0.21 -6.05 -1.47
CA ARG A 87 1.04 -4.85 -1.24
C ARG A 87 0.56 -4.04 -0.04
N ASN A 88 -0.75 -3.85 0.09
CA ASN A 88 -1.32 -3.16 1.24
C ASN A 88 -0.96 -3.91 2.53
N ASP A 89 -1.18 -5.22 2.56
CA ASP A 89 -0.83 -6.06 3.71
C ASP A 89 0.66 -5.97 4.06
N ARG A 90 1.55 -5.99 3.07
CA ARG A 90 3.00 -5.81 3.29
C ARG A 90 3.32 -4.45 3.89
N GLN A 91 2.65 -3.39 3.44
CA GLN A 91 2.81 -2.05 3.99
C GLN A 91 2.31 -1.99 5.45
N THR A 92 1.12 -2.50 5.71
CA THR A 92 0.56 -2.57 7.07
C THR A 92 1.44 -3.38 8.02
N ILE A 93 1.98 -4.51 7.57
CA ILE A 93 2.92 -5.32 8.37
C ILE A 93 4.20 -4.53 8.67
N ALA A 94 4.75 -3.79 7.70
CA ALA A 94 5.93 -2.97 7.92
C ALA A 94 5.66 -1.84 8.94
N GLU A 95 4.51 -1.17 8.83
CA GLU A 95 4.06 -0.15 9.78
C GLU A 95 3.87 -0.70 11.19
N LEU A 96 3.22 -1.87 11.32
CA LEU A 96 3.03 -2.54 12.60
C LEU A 96 4.35 -2.99 13.22
N ARG A 97 5.30 -3.50 12.42
CA ARG A 97 6.64 -3.85 12.88
C ARG A 97 7.41 -2.63 13.37
N GLN A 98 7.30 -1.49 12.68
CA GLN A 98 7.91 -0.25 13.14
C GLN A 98 7.33 0.19 14.47
N LYS A 99 6.01 0.25 14.60
CA LYS A 99 5.33 0.60 15.84
C LYS A 99 5.70 -0.32 16.99
N ASN A 100 5.84 -1.62 16.72
CA ASN A 100 6.26 -2.58 17.73
C ASN A 100 7.69 -2.30 18.23
N ARG A 101 8.63 -1.99 17.34
CA ARG A 101 9.99 -1.57 17.72
C ARG A 101 9.97 -0.30 18.56
N ASP A 102 9.23 0.72 18.12
CA ASP A 102 9.15 1.99 18.84
C ASP A 102 8.60 1.81 20.27
N LEU A 103 7.64 0.90 20.45
CA LEU A 103 7.10 0.57 21.78
C LEU A 103 8.13 -0.17 22.66
N HIS A 104 8.91 -1.09 22.09
CA HIS A 104 9.99 -1.75 22.83
C HIS A 104 11.06 -0.73 23.24
N ASP A 105 11.49 0.15 22.33
CA ASP A 105 12.45 1.21 22.64
C ASP A 105 11.95 2.14 23.76
N GLN A 106 10.64 2.44 23.80
CA GLN A 106 10.04 3.20 24.89
C GLN A 106 10.10 2.43 26.22
N LEU A 107 9.72 1.16 26.22
CA LEU A 107 9.78 0.32 27.42
C LEU A 107 11.21 0.21 27.97
N ASP A 108 12.20 0.02 27.11
CA ASP A 108 13.61 -0.07 27.51
C ASP A 108 14.12 1.24 28.13
N ARG A 109 13.72 2.38 27.57
CA ARG A 109 14.03 3.70 28.14
C ARG A 109 13.38 3.87 29.52
N PHE A 110 12.11 3.48 29.67
CA PHE A 110 11.42 3.54 30.95
C PHE A 110 12.06 2.62 31.99
N ALA A 111 12.40 1.38 31.62
CA ALA A 111 13.08 0.44 32.50
C ALA A 111 14.43 1.00 32.96
N THR A 112 15.23 1.52 32.04
CA THR A 112 16.53 2.14 32.34
C THR A 112 16.39 3.31 33.30
N ALA A 113 15.39 4.18 33.09
CA ALA A 113 15.13 5.32 33.97
C ALA A 113 14.71 4.88 35.38
N LEU A 114 13.90 3.83 35.50
CA LEU A 114 13.51 3.27 36.80
C LEU A 114 14.72 2.67 37.53
N PHE A 115 15.57 1.91 36.83
CA PHE A 115 16.78 1.35 37.42
C PHE A 115 17.76 2.44 37.86
N ALA A 116 18.00 3.45 37.03
CA ALA A 116 18.86 4.58 37.39
C ALA A 116 18.35 5.29 38.66
N ARG A 117 17.05 5.58 38.72
CA ARG A 117 16.42 6.20 39.90
C ARG A 117 16.55 5.33 41.15
N GLN A 118 16.41 4.01 41.02
CA GLN A 118 16.57 3.11 42.15
C GLN A 118 18.02 3.12 42.67
N LEU A 119 19.01 3.08 41.77
CA LEU A 119 20.41 3.18 42.14
C LEU A 119 20.74 4.51 42.82
N ASP A 120 20.21 5.62 42.32
CA ASP A 120 20.38 6.94 42.94
C ASP A 120 19.79 6.95 44.36
N ALA A 121 18.59 6.39 44.56
CA ALA A 121 17.96 6.31 45.88
C ALA A 121 18.72 5.39 46.86
N GLU A 122 19.37 4.34 46.39
CA GLU A 122 20.23 3.48 47.20
C GLU A 122 21.53 4.19 47.61
N ASN A 123 22.15 4.93 46.68
CA ASN A 123 23.34 5.75 46.96
C ASN A 123 23.05 6.86 47.96
N GLU A 124 21.94 7.60 47.79
CA GLU A 124 21.52 8.66 48.73
C GLU A 124 21.33 8.10 50.16
N ARG A 125 20.73 6.91 50.29
CA ARG A 125 20.56 6.26 51.60
C ARG A 125 21.91 5.90 52.23
N ALA A 126 22.84 5.36 51.46
CA ALA A 126 24.18 5.00 51.93
C ALA A 126 24.97 6.24 52.40
N GLU A 127 24.88 7.36 51.69
CA GLU A 127 25.54 8.62 52.09
C GLU A 127 24.95 9.17 53.39
N ILE A 128 23.63 9.16 53.56
CA ILE A 128 22.96 9.61 54.78
C ILE A 128 23.39 8.75 55.99
N GLU A 129 23.49 7.43 55.82
CA GLU A 129 23.93 6.51 56.87
C GLU A 129 25.41 6.74 57.26
N LEU A 130 26.28 6.98 56.27
CA LEU A 130 27.69 7.29 56.52
C LEU A 130 27.86 8.60 57.30
N VAL A 131 27.17 9.67 56.90
CA VAL A 131 27.23 11.00 57.54
C VAL A 131 26.71 10.94 58.98
N THR A 132 25.62 10.19 59.22
CA THR A 132 25.06 10.04 60.57
C THR A 132 25.99 9.25 61.50
N ARG A 133 26.71 8.24 60.99
CA ARG A 133 27.71 7.47 61.76
C ARG A 133 28.91 8.33 62.17
N ILE A 134 29.46 9.13 61.24
CA ILE A 134 30.59 10.03 61.51
C ILE A 134 30.23 11.08 62.57
N ARG A 135 29.04 11.71 62.46
CA ARG A 135 28.58 12.71 63.44
C ARG A 135 28.34 12.16 64.85
N ARG A 136 27.97 10.87 64.99
CA ARG A 136 27.87 10.21 66.30
C ARG A 136 29.23 9.94 66.92
N GLY A 137 30.23 9.54 66.12
CA GLY A 137 31.60 9.33 66.58
C GLY A 137 32.27 10.60 67.12
N GLN A 138 31.98 11.76 66.51
CA GLN A 138 32.56 13.05 66.95
C GLN A 138 31.92 13.67 68.21
N ARG A 139 30.79 13.17 68.71
CA ARG A 139 30.11 13.73 69.91
C ARG A 139 30.40 12.95 71.20
N GLY A 140 31.26 11.94 71.15
CA GLY A 140 31.53 11.01 72.25
C GLY A 140 32.95 11.09 72.85
N GLU A 141 33.75 12.10 72.50
CA GLU A 141 35.05 12.41 73.13
C GLU A 141 34.97 13.69 73.97
#